data_AF-A0A7D4AP04-F1
#
_entry.id   AF-A0A7D4AP04-F1
#
_cell.length_a   1.000
_cell.length_b   1.000
_cell.length_c   1.000
_cell.angle_alpha   90.00
_cell.angle_beta   90.00
_cell.angle_gamma   90.00
#
_symmetry.space_group_name_H-M   'P 1'
#
loop_
_entity.id
_entity.type
_entity.pdbx_description
1 polymer ?
#
loop_
_entity_poly.entity_id
_entity_poly.type
_entity_poly.pdbx_seq_one_letter_code
_entity_poly.pdbx_strand_id
1 'polypeptide(L)'
;MEIARTAQPGAHAPAGRRAGAGRLRGRPRITYGGSEAYYRTSTDLVNVPEASNFHTAEDFYLTTFHELAHSTGHSKRLDRATLTEKASFGSESYAKEELVAELGAAFLGNAAGLDMALTLPGSASYIANWLQALRNDKRLIISAASQAQKAANHILGIVPSYEAGEAAEPTEAPE
;
A
#
# COMPACT_ATOMS: atom_id res chain seq x y z
N MET A 1 1.14 -11.38 -57.38
CA MET A 1 2.22 -10.37 -57.41
C MET A 1 1.59 -9.04 -57.03
N GLU A 2 1.21 -8.83 -55.77
CA GLU A 2 2.08 -8.54 -54.62
C GLU A 2 2.84 -7.23 -54.83
N ILE A 3 2.37 -6.14 -54.21
CA ILE A 3 3.07 -5.40 -53.13
C ILE A 3 2.25 -4.15 -52.75
N ALA A 4 1.34 -4.28 -51.78
CA ALA A 4 0.84 -3.13 -51.04
C ALA A 4 1.73 -2.96 -49.80
N ARG A 5 2.51 -1.88 -49.77
CA ARG A 5 3.29 -1.44 -48.60
C ARG A 5 2.33 -0.96 -47.52
N THR A 6 2.18 -1.73 -46.44
CA THR A 6 1.54 -1.25 -45.21
C THR A 6 2.63 -0.90 -44.21
N ALA A 7 2.69 0.39 -43.85
CA ALA A 7 3.60 0.92 -42.86
C ALA A 7 3.25 0.42 -41.45
N GLN A 8 4.24 -0.07 -40.71
CA GLN A 8 4.22 -0.10 -39.25
C GLN A 8 4.55 1.30 -38.72
N PRO A 9 3.83 1.79 -37.71
CA PRO A 9 4.40 2.68 -36.71
C PRO A 9 4.68 1.87 -35.45
N GLY A 10 5.96 1.79 -35.09
CA GLY A 10 6.40 1.25 -33.81
C GLY A 10 5.80 2.04 -32.66
N ALA A 11 4.92 1.40 -31.89
CA ALA A 11 4.56 1.89 -30.58
C ALA A 11 5.74 1.60 -29.65
N HIS A 12 6.46 2.67 -29.31
CA HIS A 12 7.40 2.67 -28.19
C HIS A 12 6.71 2.07 -26.97
N ALA A 13 7.17 0.90 -26.54
CA ALA A 13 6.85 0.38 -25.22
C ALA A 13 7.28 1.43 -24.19
N PRO A 14 6.39 1.89 -23.29
CA PRO A 14 6.82 2.77 -22.22
C PRO A 14 7.86 2.01 -21.39
N ALA A 15 9.03 2.63 -21.24
CA ALA A 15 10.14 2.09 -20.48
C ALA A 15 9.65 1.65 -19.10
N GLY A 16 9.61 0.34 -18.88
CA GLY A 16 9.31 -0.23 -17.58
C GLY A 16 10.30 0.33 -16.57
N ARG A 17 9.83 1.21 -15.69
CA ARG A 17 10.57 1.57 -14.48
C ARG A 17 10.78 0.27 -13.72
N ARG A 18 12.00 -0.26 -13.77
CA ARG A 18 12.45 -1.24 -12.80
C ARG A 18 12.34 -0.56 -11.44
N ALA A 19 11.32 -0.92 -10.66
CA ALA A 19 11.30 -0.64 -9.24
C ALA A 19 12.60 -1.25 -8.70
N GLY A 20 13.54 -0.39 -8.30
CA GLY A 20 14.72 -0.85 -7.59
C GLY A 20 14.24 -1.63 -6.39
N ALA A 21 14.86 -2.77 -6.10
CA ALA A 21 14.59 -3.56 -4.90
C ALA A 21 14.96 -2.73 -3.66
N GLY A 22 14.08 -1.81 -3.29
CA GLY A 22 14.24 -0.93 -2.16
C GLY A 22 14.13 -1.77 -0.91
N ARG A 23 15.24 -1.92 -0.20
CA ARG A 23 15.19 -2.46 1.17
C ARG A 23 14.30 -1.53 2.00
N LEU A 24 13.14 -2.03 2.41
CA LEU A 24 12.30 -1.48 3.47
C LEU A 24 13.18 -1.10 4.68
N ARG A 25 13.43 0.20 4.87
CA ARG A 25 14.13 0.70 6.06
C ARG A 25 13.21 0.48 7.25
N GLY A 26 13.70 -0.22 8.27
CA GLY A 26 12.92 -0.51 9.47
C GLY A 26 11.75 -1.47 9.22
N ARG A 27 11.91 -2.48 8.34
CA ARG A 27 10.87 -3.51 8.11
C ARG A 27 10.41 -4.15 9.43
N PRO A 28 9.10 -4.41 9.60
CA PRO A 28 8.62 -5.19 10.74
C PRO A 28 9.15 -6.63 10.64
N ARG A 29 9.13 -7.35 11.78
CA ARG A 29 9.23 -8.81 11.74
C ARG A 29 7.93 -9.35 11.14
N ILE A 30 8.02 -10.39 10.31
CA ILE A 30 6.85 -11.09 9.75
C ILE A 30 6.86 -12.53 10.25
N THR A 31 5.72 -13.01 10.74
CA THR A 31 5.49 -14.41 11.11
C THR A 31 4.26 -14.96 10.43
N TYR A 32 4.28 -16.27 10.20
CA TYR A 32 3.16 -17.02 9.66
C TYR A 32 2.68 -18.03 10.70
N GLY A 33 1.38 -18.07 10.96
CA GLY A 33 0.78 -18.99 11.93
C GLY A 33 -0.44 -18.42 12.66
N GLY A 34 -1.11 -19.30 13.40
CA GLY A 34 -2.37 -18.98 14.07
C GLY A 34 -3.55 -18.85 13.10
N SER A 35 -4.65 -18.31 13.61
CA SER A 35 -5.91 -18.14 12.87
C SER A 35 -6.21 -16.69 12.48
N GLU A 36 -5.40 -15.72 12.92
CA GLU A 36 -5.68 -14.29 12.76
C GLU A 36 -4.48 -13.54 12.18
N ALA A 37 -4.77 -12.59 11.30
CA ALA A 37 -3.82 -11.60 10.82
C ALA A 37 -3.86 -10.37 11.73
N TYR A 38 -2.69 -9.79 12.02
CA TYR A 38 -2.59 -8.53 12.75
C TYR A 38 -1.21 -7.90 12.63
N TYR A 39 -1.18 -6.57 12.75
CA TYR A 39 0.01 -5.82 13.08
C TYR A 39 0.01 -5.44 14.57
N ARG A 40 1.07 -5.82 15.28
CA ARG A 40 1.31 -5.47 16.69
C ARG A 40 2.34 -4.36 16.79
N THR A 41 1.87 -3.16 17.12
CA THR A 41 2.68 -1.94 17.29
C THR A 41 3.79 -2.11 18.34
N SER A 42 3.49 -2.70 19.50
CA SER A 42 4.43 -2.79 20.63
C SER A 42 5.68 -3.63 20.36
N THR A 43 5.58 -4.61 19.46
CA THR A 43 6.69 -5.50 19.10
C THR A 43 7.15 -5.33 17.66
N ASP A 44 6.56 -4.39 16.91
CA ASP A 44 6.80 -4.18 15.49
C ASP A 44 6.72 -5.50 14.68
N LEU A 45 5.60 -6.21 14.86
CA LEU A 45 5.38 -7.56 14.34
C LEU A 45 4.12 -7.61 13.48
N VAL A 46 4.26 -8.09 12.25
CA VAL A 46 3.15 -8.55 11.41
C VAL A 46 3.00 -10.06 11.58
N ASN A 47 1.82 -10.52 11.93
CA ASN A 47 1.43 -11.92 11.86
C ASN A 47 0.37 -12.11 10.79
N VAL A 48 0.48 -13.18 10.02
CA VAL A 48 -0.54 -13.61 9.06
C VAL A 48 -0.76 -15.12 9.22
N PRO A 49 -1.98 -15.66 9.07
CA PRO A 49 -2.17 -17.11 9.00
C PRO A 49 -1.33 -17.74 7.88
N GLU A 50 -1.09 -19.04 7.97
CA GLU A 50 -0.43 -19.79 6.90
C GLU A 50 -1.22 -19.67 5.59
N ALA A 51 -0.54 -19.62 4.45
CA ALA A 51 -1.19 -19.44 3.15
C ALA A 51 -2.24 -20.54 2.85
N SER A 52 -2.05 -21.75 3.38
CA SER A 52 -3.00 -22.86 3.29
C SER A 52 -4.35 -22.59 3.96
N ASN A 53 -4.43 -21.58 4.83
CA ASN A 53 -5.66 -21.20 5.52
C ASN A 53 -6.52 -20.21 4.70
N PHE A 54 -6.04 -19.76 3.54
CA PHE A 54 -6.75 -18.86 2.64
C PHE A 54 -7.34 -19.63 1.45
N HIS A 55 -8.48 -19.15 0.95
CA HIS A 55 -9.13 -19.76 -0.22
C HIS A 55 -8.38 -19.47 -1.52
N THR A 56 -7.75 -18.30 -1.61
CA THR A 56 -7.00 -17.85 -2.79
C THR A 56 -5.64 -17.25 -2.38
N ALA A 57 -4.71 -17.20 -3.33
CA ALA A 57 -3.42 -16.54 -3.09
C ALA A 57 -3.60 -15.03 -2.95
N GLU A 58 -4.56 -14.45 -3.68
CA GLU A 58 -4.93 -13.04 -3.64
C GLU A 58 -5.41 -12.63 -2.25
N ASP A 59 -6.27 -13.43 -1.61
CA ASP A 59 -6.71 -13.16 -0.23
C ASP A 59 -5.52 -13.15 0.73
N PHE A 60 -4.62 -14.13 0.63
CA PHE A 60 -3.41 -14.19 1.44
C PHE A 60 -2.53 -12.94 1.26
N TYR A 61 -2.26 -12.54 0.02
CA TYR A 61 -1.41 -11.38 -0.25
C TYR A 61 -2.07 -10.07 0.15
N LEU A 62 -3.37 -9.88 -0.10
CA LEU A 62 -4.08 -8.68 0.31
C LEU A 62 -4.13 -8.55 1.84
N THR A 63 -4.42 -9.63 2.56
CA THR A 63 -4.35 -9.62 4.03
C THR A 63 -2.93 -9.30 4.51
N THR A 64 -1.90 -9.88 3.89
CA THR A 64 -0.51 -9.55 4.22
C THR A 64 -0.19 -8.08 3.96
N PHE A 65 -0.63 -7.53 2.82
CA PHE A 65 -0.40 -6.13 2.46
C PHE A 65 -1.15 -5.17 3.38
N HIS A 66 -2.33 -5.52 3.84
CA HIS A 66 -3.09 -4.76 4.84
C HIS A 66 -2.28 -4.61 6.13
N GLU A 67 -1.79 -5.72 6.70
CA GLU A 67 -0.99 -5.67 7.93
C GLU A 67 0.37 -4.97 7.74
N LEU A 68 0.97 -5.11 6.55
CA LEU A 68 2.17 -4.36 6.21
C LEU A 68 1.89 -2.86 6.10
N ALA A 69 0.75 -2.45 5.53
CA ALA A 69 0.35 -1.06 5.45
C ALA A 69 0.14 -0.46 6.84
N HIS A 70 -0.50 -1.17 7.77
CA HIS A 70 -0.52 -0.80 9.19
C HIS A 70 0.87 -0.63 9.75
N SER A 71 1.78 -1.58 9.48
CA SER A 71 3.13 -1.51 10.00
C SER A 71 3.78 -0.18 9.66
N THR A 72 3.62 0.35 8.44
CA THR A 72 4.27 1.61 8.03
C THR A 72 3.96 2.82 8.91
N GLY A 73 2.87 2.84 9.67
CA GLY A 73 2.54 3.96 10.55
C GLY A 73 3.27 3.95 11.90
N HIS A 74 4.09 2.94 12.20
CA HIS A 74 4.94 2.92 13.40
C HIS A 74 5.93 4.10 13.44
N SER A 75 6.33 4.50 14.64
CA SER A 75 7.19 5.67 14.88
C SER A 75 8.59 5.61 14.25
N LYS A 76 9.06 4.42 13.90
CA LYS A 76 10.32 4.21 13.16
C LYS A 76 10.18 4.42 11.64
N ARG A 77 8.96 4.67 11.15
CA ARG A 77 8.60 4.72 9.74
C ARG A 77 7.85 6.02 9.41
N LEU A 78 6.55 5.97 9.13
CA LEU A 78 5.75 7.15 8.78
C LEU A 78 5.16 7.87 9.99
N ASP A 79 5.31 7.30 11.19
CA ASP A 79 4.89 7.90 12.47
C ASP A 79 3.47 8.48 12.42
N ARG A 80 2.51 7.64 11.99
CA ARG A 80 1.11 8.07 11.87
C ARG A 80 0.48 8.14 13.26
N ALA A 81 0.00 9.34 13.62
CA ALA A 81 -0.66 9.62 14.90
C ALA A 81 -1.81 8.64 15.22
N THR A 82 -2.51 8.16 14.20
CA THR A 82 -3.62 7.21 14.30
C THR A 82 -3.25 5.87 14.92
N LEU A 83 -1.97 5.45 14.87
CA LEU A 83 -1.46 4.24 15.53
C LEU A 83 -0.77 4.50 16.87
N THR A 84 -0.30 5.73 17.11
CA THR A 84 0.45 6.09 18.32
C THR A 84 -0.46 6.61 19.44
N GLU A 85 -1.62 7.16 19.09
CA GLU A 85 -2.67 7.44 20.06
C GLU A 85 -3.31 6.12 20.52
N LYS A 86 -3.65 6.00 21.80
CA LYS A 86 -4.44 4.87 22.33
C LYS A 86 -5.87 4.95 21.78
N ALA A 87 -6.05 4.72 20.48
CA ALA A 87 -7.32 4.64 19.82
C ALA A 87 -8.01 3.33 20.23
N SER A 88 -9.13 3.41 20.95
CA SER A 88 -9.97 2.24 21.20
C SER A 88 -10.52 1.71 19.88
N PHE A 89 -10.68 0.39 19.78
CA PHE A 89 -11.38 -0.24 18.66
C PHE A 89 -12.74 0.45 18.41
N GLY A 90 -13.02 0.81 17.16
CA GLY A 90 -14.24 1.54 16.78
C GLY A 90 -14.19 3.06 16.97
N SER A 91 -13.06 3.64 17.38
CA SER A 91 -12.89 5.10 17.35
C SER A 91 -12.76 5.63 15.92
N GLU A 92 -12.93 6.95 15.75
CA GLU A 92 -12.73 7.60 14.45
C GLU A 92 -11.26 7.48 13.97
N SER A 93 -10.29 7.57 14.87
CA SER A 93 -8.87 7.39 14.56
C SER A 93 -8.56 5.96 14.12
N TYR A 94 -9.19 4.97 14.75
CA TYR A 94 -9.12 3.58 14.34
C TYR A 94 -9.71 3.38 12.93
N ALA A 95 -10.92 3.88 12.68
CA ALA A 95 -11.55 3.77 11.36
C ALA A 95 -10.74 4.44 10.24
N LYS A 96 -10.06 5.55 10.52
CA LYS A 96 -9.15 6.21 9.57
C LYS A 96 -7.93 5.35 9.25
N GLU A 97 -7.34 4.70 10.26
CA GLU A 97 -6.16 3.85 10.07
C GLU A 97 -6.48 2.58 9.30
N GLU A 98 -7.61 1.94 9.59
CA GLU A 98 -8.12 0.80 8.81
C GLU A 98 -8.32 1.19 7.34
N LEU A 99 -8.91 2.36 7.07
CA LEU A 99 -9.05 2.85 5.69
C LEU A 99 -7.70 3.08 5.00
N VAL A 100 -6.68 3.56 5.73
CA VAL A 100 -5.31 3.69 5.20
C VAL A 100 -4.72 2.32 4.86
N ALA A 101 -4.88 1.33 5.75
CA ALA A 101 -4.37 -0.01 5.55
C ALA A 101 -5.01 -0.70 4.34
N GLU A 102 -6.33 -0.58 4.21
CA GLU A 102 -7.08 -1.19 3.11
C GLU A 102 -6.76 -0.57 1.74
N LEU A 103 -6.73 0.76 1.65
CA LEU A 103 -6.30 1.44 0.42
C LEU A 103 -4.84 1.10 0.11
N GLY A 104 -3.98 0.99 1.12
CA GLY A 104 -2.59 0.57 0.97
C GLY A 104 -2.48 -0.84 0.41
N ALA A 105 -3.28 -1.78 0.93
CA ALA A 105 -3.36 -3.15 0.44
C ALA A 105 -3.81 -3.21 -1.02
N ALA A 106 -4.83 -2.44 -1.39
CA ALA A 106 -5.29 -2.35 -2.77
C ALA A 106 -4.23 -1.77 -3.72
N PHE A 107 -3.51 -0.71 -3.31
CA PHE A 107 -2.44 -0.14 -4.11
C PHE A 107 -1.27 -1.11 -4.30
N LEU A 108 -0.89 -1.84 -3.25
CA LEU A 108 0.15 -2.87 -3.30
C LEU A 108 -0.27 -4.08 -4.14
N GLY A 109 -1.52 -4.53 -3.98
CA GLY A 109 -2.09 -5.62 -4.78
C GLY A 109 -2.07 -5.30 -6.27
N ASN A 110 -2.52 -4.10 -6.64
CA ASN A 110 -2.44 -3.61 -8.02
C ASN A 110 -0.98 -3.50 -8.52
N ALA A 111 -0.06 -2.99 -7.69
CA ALA A 111 1.36 -2.91 -8.04
C ALA A 111 2.02 -4.29 -8.20
N ALA A 112 1.53 -5.30 -7.47
CA ALA A 112 1.97 -6.69 -7.57
C ALA A 112 1.30 -7.44 -8.74
N GLY A 113 0.33 -6.84 -9.43
CA GLY A 113 -0.39 -7.45 -10.54
C GLY A 113 -1.45 -8.48 -10.12
N LEU A 114 -1.97 -8.37 -8.90
CA LEU A 114 -3.05 -9.25 -8.43
C LEU A 114 -4.35 -8.96 -9.19
N ASP A 115 -5.11 -10.01 -9.50
CA ASP A 115 -6.46 -9.86 -10.04
C ASP A 115 -7.43 -9.52 -8.92
N MET A 116 -7.64 -8.22 -8.71
CA MET A 116 -8.55 -7.70 -7.70
C MET A 116 -10.01 -8.08 -7.97
N ALA A 117 -10.38 -8.55 -9.16
CA ALA A 117 -11.74 -9.01 -9.44
C ALA A 117 -12.07 -10.34 -8.73
N LEU A 118 -11.06 -11.15 -8.43
CA LEU A 118 -11.22 -12.43 -7.73
C LEU A 118 -11.53 -12.26 -6.23
N THR A 119 -11.28 -11.07 -5.67
CA THR A 119 -11.44 -10.78 -4.25
C THR A 119 -12.70 -9.93 -3.93
N LEU A 120 -13.40 -9.47 -4.98
CA LEU A 120 -14.68 -8.72 -4.94
C LEU A 120 -15.82 -9.36 -4.13
N PRO A 121 -15.92 -10.69 -3.95
CA PRO A 121 -16.94 -11.26 -3.07
C PRO A 121 -16.69 -10.98 -1.58
N GLY A 122 -15.43 -10.85 -1.16
CA GLY A 122 -15.03 -10.42 0.19
C GLY A 122 -15.07 -8.90 0.34
N SER A 123 -14.63 -8.18 -0.69
CA SER A 123 -15.22 -6.94 -1.24
C SER A 123 -16.18 -6.07 -0.43
N ALA A 124 -17.39 -6.60 -0.36
CA ALA A 124 -18.58 -5.80 -0.33
C ALA A 124 -18.86 -5.21 1.06
N SER A 125 -18.40 -5.87 2.11
CA SER A 125 -18.58 -5.40 3.49
C SER A 125 -17.75 -4.14 3.78
N TYR A 126 -16.52 -4.08 3.28
CA TYR A 126 -15.64 -2.92 3.47
C TYR A 126 -15.97 -1.76 2.53
N ILE A 127 -16.35 -2.03 1.27
CA ILE A 127 -16.85 -0.98 0.36
C ILE A 127 -18.11 -0.32 0.93
N ALA A 128 -19.01 -1.07 1.56
CA ALA A 128 -20.20 -0.53 2.21
C ALA A 128 -19.86 0.36 3.42
N ASN A 129 -18.93 -0.07 4.28
CA ASN A 129 -18.43 0.74 5.40
C ASN A 129 -17.71 2.01 4.91
N TRP A 130 -16.93 1.92 3.83
CA TRP A 130 -16.28 3.08 3.21
C TRP A 130 -17.31 4.03 2.60
N LEU A 131 -18.33 3.53 1.91
CA LEU A 131 -19.42 4.36 1.38
C LEU A 131 -20.14 5.14 2.48
N GLN A 132 -20.28 4.55 3.67
CA GLN A 132 -20.90 5.23 4.81
C GLN A 132 -19.98 6.29 5.43
N ALA A 133 -18.69 6.01 5.59
CA ALA A 133 -17.69 7.01 6.03
C ALA A 133 -17.55 8.16 5.01
N LEU A 134 -17.56 7.85 3.72
CA LEU A 134 -17.47 8.78 2.59
C LEU A 134 -18.65 9.74 2.49
N ARG A 135 -19.85 9.28 2.88
CA ARG A 135 -21.06 10.13 2.91
C ARG A 135 -20.96 11.23 3.96
N ASN A 136 -20.22 11.00 5.04
CA ASN A 136 -20.14 11.91 6.17
C ASN A 136 -18.94 12.89 6.07
N ASP A 137 -17.80 12.48 5.49
CA ASP A 137 -16.67 13.38 5.27
C ASP A 137 -15.83 13.00 4.03
N LYS A 138 -15.97 13.78 2.95
CA LYS A 138 -15.22 13.60 1.70
C LYS A 138 -13.73 13.97 1.81
N ARG A 139 -13.30 14.70 2.83
CA ARG A 139 -11.88 15.01 3.04
C ARG A 139 -11.14 13.83 3.66
N LEU A 140 -11.85 13.01 4.44
CA LEU A 140 -11.30 11.84 5.10
C LEU A 140 -10.70 10.85 4.09
N ILE A 141 -11.39 10.58 2.97
CA ILE A 141 -10.88 9.67 1.94
C ILE A 141 -9.63 10.21 1.24
N ILE A 142 -9.57 11.53 0.98
CA ILE A 142 -8.41 12.14 0.32
C ILE A 142 -7.18 12.02 1.24
N SER A 143 -7.37 12.30 2.53
CA SER A 143 -6.32 12.15 3.54
C SER A 143 -5.87 10.69 3.67
N ALA A 144 -6.81 9.75 3.79
CA ALA A 144 -6.51 8.33 3.92
C ALA A 144 -5.80 7.79 2.68
N ALA A 145 -6.26 8.14 1.48
CA ALA A 145 -5.62 7.74 0.22
C ALA A 145 -4.19 8.30 0.10
N SER A 146 -3.97 9.55 0.54
CA SER A 146 -2.62 10.14 0.58
C SER A 146 -1.69 9.37 1.50
N GLN A 147 -2.15 9.03 2.71
CA GLN A 147 -1.38 8.23 3.67
C GLN A 147 -1.15 6.79 3.19
N ALA A 148 -2.15 6.18 2.54
CA ALA A 148 -2.06 4.86 1.93
C ALA A 148 -1.02 4.83 0.80
N GLN A 149 -0.98 5.87 -0.04
CA GLN A 149 0.04 5.99 -1.08
C GLN A 149 1.44 6.11 -0.47
N LYS A 150 1.61 6.88 0.62
CA LYS A 150 2.88 6.95 1.35
C LYS A 150 3.28 5.59 1.92
N ALA A 151 2.32 4.85 2.49
CA ALA A 151 2.55 3.49 2.99
C ALA A 151 3.01 2.54 1.87
N ALA A 152 2.30 2.52 0.74
CA ALA A 152 2.65 1.71 -0.42
C ALA A 152 4.03 2.09 -0.98
N ASN A 153 4.31 3.38 -1.13
CA ASN A 153 5.61 3.88 -1.58
C ASN A 153 6.73 3.45 -0.63
N HIS A 154 6.51 3.55 0.69
CA HIS A 154 7.47 3.10 1.68
C HIS A 154 7.77 1.60 1.54
N ILE A 155 6.74 0.78 1.34
CA ILE A 155 6.87 -0.68 1.13
C ILE A 155 7.60 -1.02 -0.16
N LEU A 156 7.29 -0.31 -1.24
CA LEU A 156 7.91 -0.49 -2.55
C LEU A 156 9.30 0.16 -2.66
N GLY A 157 9.71 0.94 -1.66
CA GLY A 157 10.95 1.73 -1.68
C GLY A 157 10.96 2.82 -2.75
N ILE A 158 9.80 3.37 -3.08
CA ILE A 158 9.62 4.44 -4.07
C ILE A 158 9.78 5.79 -3.36
N VAL A 159 10.73 6.61 -3.83
CA VAL A 159 10.81 8.03 -3.47
C VAL A 159 10.09 8.84 -4.55
N PRO A 160 9.01 9.57 -4.21
CA PRO A 160 8.33 10.43 -5.18
C PRO A 160 9.25 11.50 -5.76
N SER A 161 9.07 11.84 -7.03
CA SER A 161 9.93 12.81 -7.72
C SER A 161 9.92 14.21 -7.11
N TYR A 162 8.83 14.60 -6.44
CA TYR A 162 8.74 15.89 -5.76
C TYR A 162 9.53 15.94 -4.44
N GLU A 163 9.85 14.79 -3.82
CA GLU A 163 10.73 14.70 -2.64
C GLU A 163 12.20 14.50 -3.06
N ALA A 164 12.42 13.88 -4.22
CA ALA A 164 13.76 13.69 -4.78
C ALA A 164 14.44 15.02 -5.19
N GLY A 165 13.65 16.05 -5.51
CA GLY A 165 14.16 17.38 -5.89
C GLY A 165 14.67 18.23 -4.72
N GLU A 166 14.21 17.98 -3.49
CA GLU A 166 14.72 18.66 -2.28
C GLU A 166 16.05 18.07 -1.79
N ALA A 167 16.36 16.81 -2.15
CA ALA A 167 17.60 16.14 -1.74
C ALA A 167 18.83 16.50 -2.60
N ALA A 168 18.65 17.28 -3.66
CA ALA A 168 19.73 17.74 -4.53
C ALA A 168 19.93 19.25 -4.37
N GLU A 169 20.61 19.67 -3.31
CA GLU A 169 21.14 21.04 -3.25
C GLU A 169 22.16 21.28 -4.39
N PRO A 170 22.18 22.49 -4.98
CA PRO A 170 23.12 22.80 -6.05
C PRO A 170 24.53 22.89 -5.48
N THR A 171 25.40 21.97 -5.89
CA THR A 171 26.84 22.14 -5.70
C THR A 171 27.28 23.40 -6.43
N GLU A 172 27.69 24.42 -5.69
CA GLU A 172 28.36 25.61 -6.23
C GLU A 172 29.47 25.17 -7.19
N ALA A 173 29.41 25.68 -8.42
CA ALA A 173 30.48 25.52 -9.39
C ALA A 173 31.69 26.35 -8.92
N PRO A 174 32.94 25.83 -9.01
CA PRO A 174 34.11 26.60 -8.67
C PRO A 174 34.35 27.69 -9.72
N GLU A 175 34.81 28.86 -9.24
CA GLU A 175 35.15 30.07 -10.01
C GLU A 175 36.18 29.84 -11.13
#